data_AF-A0A383B854-F1
#
_entry.id   AF-A0A383B854-F1
#
_cell.length_a   1.000
_cell.length_b   1.000
_cell.length_c   1.000
_cell.angle_alpha   90.00
_cell.angle_beta   90.00
_cell.angle_gamma   90.00
#
_symmetry.space_group_name_H-M   'P 1'
#
loop_
_entity.id
_entity.type
_entity.pdbx_description
1 polymer ?
#
loop_
_entity_poly.entity_id
_entity_poly.type
_entity_poly.pdbx_seq_one_letter_code
_entity_poly.pdbx_strand_id
1 'polypeptide(L)'
;MTLAILYKIFGGLHMLMGVMMGLGLGALPEAWEPSVGITTMAEHFGSALLVVGFMFWMLPSWTSEAQLKKATMPLIGAQVLLVLVPLYHAYGSRTIDIDGFFYGLVGVSLILIGLFYSKAR
;
A
#
# COMPACT_ATOMS: atom_id res chain seq x y z
N MET A 1 8.47 -10.65 -15.29
CA MET A 1 8.56 -10.29 -13.86
C MET A 1 8.31 -11.53 -12.99
N THR A 2 9.19 -11.79 -12.02
CA THR A 2 9.05 -12.90 -11.06
C THR A 2 8.25 -12.48 -9.83
N LEU A 3 7.77 -13.44 -9.03
CA LEU A 3 7.09 -13.14 -7.76
C LEU A 3 7.99 -12.35 -6.81
N ALA A 4 9.28 -12.70 -6.73
CA ALA A 4 10.26 -11.98 -5.92
C ALA A 4 10.39 -10.49 -6.30
N ILE A 5 10.41 -10.17 -7.61
CA ILE A 5 10.46 -8.78 -8.07
C ILE A 5 9.17 -8.04 -7.69
N LEU A 6 8.01 -8.69 -7.80
CA LEU A 6 6.73 -8.09 -7.45
C LEU A 6 6.64 -7.74 -5.96
N TYR A 7 7.12 -8.62 -5.08
CA TYR A 7 7.26 -8.34 -3.64
C TYR A 7 8.14 -7.11 -3.37
N LYS A 8 9.28 -6.98 -4.08
CA LYS A 8 10.15 -5.80 -3.97
C LYS A 8 9.46 -4.53 -4.46
N ILE A 9 8.76 -4.56 -5.59
CA ILE A 9 8.02 -3.40 -6.09
C ILE A 9 6.94 -2.99 -5.08
N PHE A 10 6.12 -3.93 -4.62
CA PHE A 10 5.08 -3.66 -3.64
C PHE A 10 5.65 -3.09 -2.34
N GLY A 11 6.72 -3.70 -1.81
CA GLY A 11 7.41 -3.22 -0.62
C GLY A 11 8.02 -1.84 -0.81
N GLY A 12 8.64 -1.58 -1.97
CA GLY A 12 9.24 -0.30 -2.33
C GLY A 12 8.20 0.83 -2.42
N LEU A 13 7.03 0.57 -3.00
CA LEU A 13 5.93 1.52 -3.04
C LEU A 13 5.41 1.86 -1.63
N HIS A 14 5.27 0.86 -0.76
CA HIS A 14 4.85 1.08 0.64
C HIS A 14 5.91 1.85 1.42
N MET A 15 7.20 1.57 1.21
CA MET A 15 8.27 2.35 1.83
C MET A 15 8.28 3.79 1.32
N LEU A 16 8.12 4.01 0.01
CA LEU A 16 8.04 5.36 -0.56
C LEU A 16 6.87 6.14 0.04
N MET A 17 5.68 5.54 0.09
CA MET A 17 4.52 6.15 0.75
C MET A 17 4.80 6.41 2.23
N GLY A 18 5.43 5.47 2.91
CA GLY A 18 5.83 5.58 4.31
C GLY A 18 6.79 6.74 4.57
N VAL A 19 7.77 6.98 3.69
CA VAL A 19 8.66 8.16 3.76
C VAL A 19 7.86 9.44 3.53
N MET A 20 6.99 9.47 2.52
CA MET A 20 6.19 10.66 2.22
C MET A 20 5.32 11.06 3.41
N MET A 21 4.63 10.11 4.03
CA MET A 21 3.78 10.38 5.19
C MET A 21 4.57 10.57 6.49
N GLY A 22 5.67 9.83 6.64
CA GLY A 22 6.54 9.79 7.83
C GLY A 22 7.41 11.03 8.04
N LEU A 23 7.73 11.75 6.97
CA LEU A 23 8.59 12.94 7.00
C LEU A 23 7.83 14.22 6.61
N GLY A 24 6.50 14.16 6.54
CA GLY A 24 5.68 15.30 6.09
C GLY A 24 5.97 15.75 4.65
N LEU A 25 6.56 14.89 3.83
CA LEU A 25 6.90 15.18 2.43
C LEU A 25 5.71 14.96 1.48
N GLY A 26 4.69 14.24 1.94
CA GLY A 26 3.42 14.11 1.25
C GLY A 26 2.54 15.33 1.53
N ALA A 27 1.99 15.93 0.47
CA ALA A 27 0.98 16.97 0.63
C ALA A 27 -0.23 16.40 1.36
N LEU A 28 -0.56 16.97 2.53
CA LEU A 28 -1.88 16.76 3.12
C LEU A 28 -2.91 17.44 2.20
N PRO A 29 -4.12 16.87 2.03
CA PRO A 29 -5.16 17.52 1.25
C PRO A 29 -5.39 18.94 1.75
N GLU A 30 -5.46 19.93 0.85
CA GLU A 30 -5.66 21.34 1.22
C GLU A 30 -6.92 21.58 2.05
N ALA A 31 -7.92 20.70 1.89
CA ALA A 31 -9.17 20.72 2.66
C ALA A 31 -9.03 20.24 4.12
N TRP A 32 -7.87 19.70 4.51
CA TRP A 32 -7.63 19.26 5.89
C TRP A 32 -7.02 20.40 6.68
N GLU A 33 -7.72 20.88 7.70
CA GLU A 33 -7.19 21.84 8.67
C GLU A 33 -5.91 21.27 9.31
N PRO A 34 -4.72 21.87 9.07
CA PRO A 34 -3.48 21.36 9.63
C PRO A 34 -3.56 21.32 11.14
N SER A 35 -3.29 20.14 11.73
CA SER A 35 -3.23 19.99 13.18
C SER A 35 -2.09 19.06 13.58
N VAL A 36 -1.60 19.25 14.80
CA VAL A 36 -0.59 18.37 15.40
C VAL A 36 -1.08 16.91 15.41
N GLY A 37 -2.38 16.69 15.67
CA GLY A 37 -2.98 15.36 15.65
C GLY A 37 -2.95 14.69 14.28
N ILE A 38 -3.32 15.41 13.21
CA ILE A 38 -3.27 14.89 11.83
C ILE A 38 -1.84 14.57 11.40
N THR A 39 -0.90 15.48 11.70
CA THR A 39 0.53 15.28 11.39
C THR A 39 1.07 14.05 12.11
N THR A 40 0.81 13.93 13.42
CA THR A 40 1.26 12.78 14.23
C THR A 40 0.66 11.46 13.71
N MET A 41 -0.61 11.47 13.31
CA MET A 41 -1.27 10.29 12.72
C MET A 41 -0.64 9.90 11.38
N ALA A 42 -0.36 10.88 10.51
CA ALA A 42 0.29 10.64 9.23
C ALA A 42 1.71 10.07 9.43
N GLU A 43 2.48 10.63 10.37
CA GLU A 43 3.82 10.15 10.70
C GLU A 43 3.79 8.72 11.27
N HIS A 44 2.87 8.44 12.19
CA HIS A 44 2.70 7.12 12.78
C HIS A 44 2.30 6.09 11.71
N PHE A 45 1.33 6.41 10.87
CA PHE A 45 0.93 5.53 9.77
C PHE A 45 2.06 5.34 8.75
N GLY A 46 2.79 6.41 8.42
CA GLY A 46 3.97 6.35 7.56
C GLY A 46 5.06 5.41 8.10
N SER A 47 5.31 5.46 9.41
CA SER A 47 6.25 4.55 10.08
C SER A 47 5.81 3.08 10.00
N ALA A 48 4.51 2.80 10.13
CA ALA A 48 3.97 1.46 9.96
C ALA A 48 4.12 0.97 8.50
N LEU A 49 3.86 1.85 7.53
CA LEU A 49 4.06 1.54 6.11
C LEU A 49 5.51 1.25 5.75
N LEU A 50 6.47 1.94 6.38
CA LEU A 50 7.90 1.63 6.23
C LEU A 50 8.22 0.21 6.69
N VAL A 51 7.71 -0.20 7.86
CA VAL A 51 7.92 -1.55 8.38
C VAL A 51 7.27 -2.59 7.46
N VAL A 52 6.01 -2.39 7.07
CA VAL A 52 5.31 -3.31 6.15
C VAL A 52 6.04 -3.40 4.81
N GLY A 53 6.44 -2.27 4.24
CA GLY A 53 7.15 -2.20 2.98
C GLY A 53 8.49 -2.92 3.03
N PHE A 54 9.26 -2.72 4.11
CA PHE A 54 10.52 -3.43 4.36
C PHE A 54 10.30 -4.94 4.45
N MET A 55 9.29 -5.39 5.19
CA MET A 55 8.96 -6.81 5.32
C MET A 55 8.64 -7.44 3.96
N PHE A 56 7.79 -6.81 3.14
CA PHE A 56 7.49 -7.27 1.78
C PHE A 56 8.72 -7.28 0.87
N TRP A 57 9.59 -6.26 0.98
CA TRP A 57 10.82 -6.18 0.20
C TRP A 57 11.80 -7.32 0.53
N MET A 58 11.90 -7.67 1.81
CA MET A 58 12.86 -8.66 2.31
C MET A 58 12.35 -10.09 2.24
N LEU A 59 11.03 -10.32 2.25
CA LEU A 59 10.43 -11.66 2.28
C LEU A 59 10.98 -12.63 1.21
N PRO A 60 11.23 -12.23 -0.05
CA PRO A 60 11.84 -13.11 -1.05
C PRO A 60 13.28 -13.53 -0.74
N SER A 61 13.99 -12.79 0.12
CA SER A 61 15.36 -13.12 0.55
C SER A 61 15.38 -14.05 1.76
N TRP A 62 14.27 -14.13 2.50
CA TRP A 62 14.13 -14.96 3.70
C TRP A 62 13.39 -16.28 3.46
N THR A 63 12.81 -16.46 2.28
CA THR A 63 11.94 -17.59 1.96
C THR A 63 12.30 -18.21 0.61
N SER A 64 11.97 -19.49 0.44
CA SER A 64 12.01 -20.14 -0.87
C SER A 64 10.84 -19.68 -1.75
N GLU A 65 10.94 -19.88 -3.07
CA GLU A 65 9.85 -19.57 -4.01
C GLU A 65 8.55 -20.31 -3.64
N ALA A 66 8.64 -21.57 -3.22
CA ALA A 66 7.48 -22.36 -2.81
C ALA A 66 6.78 -21.77 -1.57
N GLN A 67 7.56 -21.34 -0.57
CA GLN A 67 7.02 -20.65 0.62
C GLN A 67 6.40 -19.30 0.25
N LEU A 68 7.05 -18.54 -0.64
CA LEU A 68 6.58 -17.25 -1.11
C LEU A 68 5.22 -17.37 -1.84
N LYS A 69 5.07 -18.37 -2.72
CA LYS A 69 3.79 -18.67 -3.39
C LYS A 69 2.69 -19.01 -2.38
N LYS A 70 2.98 -19.88 -1.42
CA LYS A 70 2.04 -20.27 -0.36
C LYS A 70 1.59 -19.07 0.49
N ALA A 71 2.52 -18.17 0.84
CA ALA A 71 2.21 -16.98 1.63
C ALA A 71 1.44 -15.91 0.83
N THR A 72 1.53 -15.91 -0.50
CA THR A 72 0.94 -14.84 -1.32
C THR A 72 -0.58 -14.86 -1.31
N MET A 73 -1.22 -16.03 -1.29
CA MET A 73 -2.69 -16.13 -1.31
C MET A 73 -3.39 -15.41 -0.14
N PRO A 74 -3.00 -15.60 1.14
CA PRO A 74 -3.58 -14.81 2.23
C PRO A 74 -3.19 -13.33 2.15
N LEU A 75 -1.99 -12.99 1.65
CA LEU A 75 -1.56 -11.60 1.49
C LEU A 75 -2.35 -10.84 0.41
N ILE A 76 -2.84 -11.53 -0.63
CA ILE A 76 -3.78 -10.95 -1.59
C ILE A 76 -5.08 -10.54 -0.87
N GLY A 77 -5.59 -11.37 0.04
CA GLY A 77 -6.76 -11.04 0.86
C GLY A 77 -6.57 -9.75 1.66
N ALA A 78 -5.40 -9.56 2.26
CA ALA A 78 -5.06 -8.31 2.94
C ALA A 78 -4.95 -7.11 1.96
N GLN A 79 -4.37 -7.31 0.78
CA GLN A 79 -4.26 -6.27 -0.25
C GLN A 79 -5.62 -5.79 -0.76
N VAL A 80 -6.66 -6.62 -0.75
CA VAL A 80 -8.01 -6.20 -1.13
C VAL A 80 -8.52 -5.05 -0.25
N LEU A 81 -8.08 -4.96 1.01
CA LEU A 81 -8.42 -3.83 1.88
C LEU A 81 -7.85 -2.50 1.37
N LEU A 82 -6.71 -2.53 0.67
CA LEU A 82 -6.11 -1.35 0.03
C LEU A 82 -6.98 -0.79 -1.11
N VAL A 83 -7.94 -1.58 -1.60
CA VAL A 83 -8.94 -1.15 -2.58
C VAL A 83 -10.26 -0.83 -1.89
N LEU A 84 -10.75 -1.71 -1.02
CA LEU A 84 -12.07 -1.55 -0.41
C LEU A 84 -12.17 -0.34 0.51
N VAL A 85 -11.14 -0.03 1.30
CA VAL A 85 -11.18 1.10 2.23
C VAL A 85 -11.24 2.44 1.48
N PRO A 86 -10.38 2.73 0.48
CA PRO A 86 -10.53 3.93 -0.33
C PRO A 86 -11.87 4.02 -1.06
N LEU A 87 -12.38 2.90 -1.60
CA LEU A 87 -13.70 2.88 -2.25
C LEU A 87 -14.83 3.23 -1.27
N TYR A 88 -14.80 2.69 -0.05
CA TYR A 88 -15.76 3.05 1.00
C TYR A 88 -15.71 4.54 1.32
N HIS A 89 -14.50 5.11 1.45
CA HIS A 89 -14.35 6.52 1.77
C HIS A 89 -14.72 7.45 0.61
N ALA A 90 -14.51 7.03 -0.64
CA ALA A 90 -14.89 7.79 -1.83
C ALA A 90 -16.41 7.75 -2.08
N TYR A 91 -17.02 6.57 -2.04
CA TYR A 91 -18.42 6.39 -2.44
C TYR A 91 -19.41 6.35 -1.27
N GLY A 92 -19.01 5.77 -0.14
CA GLY A 92 -19.85 5.57 1.03
C GLY A 92 -19.89 6.79 1.96
N SER A 93 -18.75 7.15 2.56
CA SER A 93 -18.67 8.31 3.45
C SER A 93 -18.43 9.63 2.72
N ARG A 94 -18.02 9.60 1.44
CA ARG A 94 -17.70 10.78 0.62
C ARG A 94 -16.67 11.70 1.26
N THR A 95 -15.65 11.11 1.87
CA THR A 95 -14.55 11.81 2.57
C THR A 95 -13.24 11.80 1.78
N ILE A 96 -13.18 11.10 0.65
CA ILE A 96 -12.07 11.14 -0.31
C ILE A 96 -12.61 11.69 -1.62
N ASP A 97 -11.91 12.67 -2.19
CA ASP A 97 -12.23 13.22 -3.50
C ASP A 97 -11.96 12.19 -4.60
N ILE A 98 -12.91 12.07 -5.52
CA ILE A 98 -12.79 11.17 -6.67
C ILE A 98 -12.04 11.90 -7.78
N ASP A 99 -10.71 11.88 -7.68
CA ASP A 99 -9.80 12.56 -8.59
C ASP A 99 -8.82 11.58 -9.29
N GLY A 100 -7.90 12.14 -10.07
CA GLY A 100 -6.88 11.34 -10.76
C GLY A 100 -5.96 10.57 -9.82
N PHE A 101 -5.69 11.09 -8.62
CA PHE A 101 -4.83 10.44 -7.64
C PHE A 101 -5.54 9.23 -7.02
N PHE A 102 -6.82 9.37 -6.66
CA PHE A 102 -7.67 8.27 -6.23
C PHE A 102 -7.72 7.14 -7.26
N TYR A 103 -8.01 7.45 -8.53
CA TYR A 103 -8.04 6.44 -9.58
C TYR A 103 -6.66 5.79 -9.80
N GLY A 104 -5.59 6.58 -9.68
CA GLY A 104 -4.21 6.07 -9.73
C GLY A 104 -3.94 5.04 -8.64
N LEU A 105 -4.25 5.35 -7.38
CA LEU A 105 -4.04 4.45 -6.25
C LEU A 105 -4.86 3.16 -6.36
N VAL A 106 -6.15 3.27 -6.70
CA VAL A 106 -7.04 2.12 -6.88
C VAL A 106 -6.56 1.25 -8.05
N GLY A 107 -6.22 1.87 -9.18
CA GLY A 107 -5.73 1.18 -10.37
C GLY A 107 -4.43 0.42 -10.12
N VAL A 108 -3.43 1.07 -9.50
CA VAL A 108 -2.16 0.44 -9.13
C VAL A 108 -2.40 -0.74 -8.18
N SER A 109 -3.27 -0.58 -7.18
CA SER A 109 -3.58 -1.65 -6.23
C SER A 109 -4.23 -2.86 -6.91
N LEU A 110 -5.19 -2.64 -7.81
CA LEU A 110 -5.83 -3.71 -8.59
C LEU A 110 -4.83 -4.44 -9.51
N ILE A 111 -3.94 -3.68 -10.16
CA ILE A 111 -2.87 -4.25 -11.00
C ILE A 111 -1.94 -5.12 -10.16
N LEU A 112 -1.50 -4.64 -9.00
CA LEU A 112 -0.61 -5.40 -8.10
C LEU A 112 -1.29 -6.68 -7.60
N ILE A 113 -2.56 -6.62 -7.17
CA ILE A 113 -3.34 -7.79 -6.77
C ILE A 113 -3.41 -8.82 -7.90
N GLY A 114 -3.77 -8.39 -9.12
CA GLY A 114 -3.86 -9.28 -10.28
C GLY A 114 -2.53 -9.94 -10.63
N LEU A 115 -1.44 -9.18 -10.54
CA LEU A 115 -0.07 -9.70 -10.75
C LEU A 115 0.34 -10.68 -9.65
N PHE A 116 0.03 -10.41 -8.38
CA PHE A 116 0.31 -11.34 -7.28
C PHE A 116 -0.44 -12.65 -7.46
N TYR A 117 -1.73 -12.58 -7.79
CA TYR A 117 -2.54 -13.76 -8.07
C TYR A 117 -1.97 -14.58 -9.23
N SER A 118 -1.64 -13.92 -10.35
CA SER A 118 -1.10 -14.58 -11.53
C SER A 118 0.27 -15.25 -11.29
N LYS A 119 1.10 -14.70 -10.40
CA LYS A 119 2.46 -15.21 -10.14
C LYS A 119 2.55 -16.17 -8.94
N ALA A 120 1.54 -16.19 -8.08
CA ALA A 120 1.44 -17.12 -6.97
C ALA A 120 0.91 -18.50 -7.38
N ARG A 121 0.17 -18.57 -8.49
CA ARG A 121 -0.32 -19.80 -9.10
C ARG A 121 0.77 -20.48 -9.93
#